data_AF-A0A1Z5KH97-F1
#
_entry.id   AF-A0A1Z5KH97-F1
#
_cell.length_a   1.000
_cell.length_b   1.000
_cell.length_c   1.000
_cell.angle_alpha   90.00
_cell.angle_beta   90.00
_cell.angle_gamma   90.00
#
_symmetry.space_group_name_H-M   'P 1'
#
loop_
_entity.id
_entity.type
_entity.pdbx_description
1 polymer ?
#
loop_
_entity_poly.entity_id
_entity_poly.type
_entity_poly.pdbx_seq_one_letter_code
_entity_poly.pdbx_strand_id
1 'polypeptide(L)'
;MGSSNSSLRQAPSSPSLAYGRLRFDSPKSQASPGRRLLQRAAAERDGLLFGSKVTTKGGSMDPRTLVELVSSDSLHSVASPPLAVWIGPALLCALAYAFYNIFIKKGSASIHPILGGVVLQIVAALLGSLLLAYIVIQNSEDEENVLYWDAAGIRWAVCAGAAVGAAEILSFFVSSLGVQAMQSIPTIIGGSVFFGCVLGACLLHEVLTFRGWFGVFLICVGITLVGLEPAVEGAH
;
A
#
# COMPACT_ATOMS: atom_id res chain seq x y z
N MET A 1 60.82 27.80 -35.62
CA MET A 1 60.29 27.13 -34.41
C MET A 1 58.91 27.71 -34.19
N GLY A 2 57.78 27.11 -34.56
CA GLY A 2 57.33 25.73 -34.43
C GLY A 2 55.88 25.88 -33.93
N SER A 3 54.93 25.97 -34.86
CA SER A 3 53.92 24.95 -35.12
C SER A 3 52.87 24.79 -34.01
N SER A 4 51.64 25.26 -34.23
CA SER A 4 50.53 24.41 -34.70
C SER A 4 49.16 24.96 -34.31
N ASN A 5 48.38 25.24 -35.36
CA ASN A 5 46.92 25.32 -35.39
C ASN A 5 46.28 24.02 -34.87
N SER A 6 45.04 24.09 -34.34
CA SER A 6 43.89 23.39 -34.94
C SER A 6 42.60 23.56 -34.12
N SER A 7 41.74 24.44 -34.61
CA SER A 7 40.29 24.29 -34.57
C SER A 7 39.88 23.00 -35.30
N LEU A 8 38.91 22.24 -34.79
CA LEU A 8 37.95 21.50 -35.63
C LEU A 8 36.80 20.91 -34.79
N ARG A 9 35.61 21.48 -35.02
CA ARG A 9 34.33 20.74 -35.00
C ARG A 9 34.47 19.48 -35.84
N GLN A 10 33.91 18.36 -35.38
CA GLN A 10 33.01 17.54 -36.20
C GLN A 10 32.38 16.44 -35.34
N ALA A 11 31.06 16.45 -35.30
CA ALA A 11 30.26 15.28 -34.98
C ALA A 11 30.36 14.27 -36.14
N PRO A 12 30.26 12.97 -35.85
CA PRO A 12 29.49 12.14 -36.75
C PRO A 12 28.55 11.15 -36.03
N SER A 13 27.33 11.11 -36.59
CA SER A 13 26.53 9.93 -36.91
C SER A 13 26.22 8.88 -35.85
N SER A 14 24.94 8.83 -35.52
CA SER A 14 24.18 7.69 -35.00
C SER A 14 24.42 6.39 -35.79
N PRO A 15 24.58 5.25 -35.11
CA PRO A 15 24.21 3.95 -35.66
C PRO A 15 22.81 3.56 -35.15
N SER A 16 21.88 3.51 -36.09
CA SER A 16 20.64 2.75 -36.02
C SER A 16 20.92 1.29 -35.68
N LEU A 17 20.51 0.85 -34.48
CA LEU A 17 20.43 -0.58 -34.16
C LEU A 17 18.97 -1.01 -34.16
N ALA A 18 18.65 -1.72 -35.24
CA ALA A 18 17.42 -2.43 -35.49
C ALA A 18 17.06 -3.33 -34.31
N TYR A 19 16.00 -2.96 -33.58
CA TYR A 19 15.32 -3.90 -32.69
C TYR A 19 14.38 -4.75 -33.55
N GLY A 20 14.82 -5.99 -33.77
CA GLY A 20 14.05 -7.04 -34.41
C GLY A 20 12.71 -7.22 -33.71
N ARG A 21 11.64 -6.99 -34.46
CA ARG A 21 10.26 -7.24 -34.10
C ARG A 21 10.05 -8.75 -34.07
N LEU A 22 10.29 -9.39 -32.93
CA LEU A 22 9.88 -10.78 -32.69
C LEU A 22 8.34 -10.80 -32.60
N ARG A 23 7.70 -11.09 -33.74
CA ARG A 23 6.33 -11.60 -33.78
C ARG A 23 6.34 -12.94 -33.06
N PHE A 24 5.84 -12.97 -31.84
CA PHE A 24 5.30 -14.19 -31.26
C PHE A 24 3.94 -14.43 -31.91
N ASP A 25 3.91 -15.34 -32.89
CA ASP A 25 2.67 -15.96 -33.32
C ASP A 25 2.09 -16.71 -32.12
N SER A 26 0.99 -16.19 -31.57
CA SER A 26 0.22 -16.89 -30.54
C SER A 26 -0.30 -18.20 -31.11
N PRO A 27 -0.08 -19.35 -30.44
CA PRO A 27 -0.78 -20.56 -30.80
C PRO A 27 -2.28 -20.32 -30.61
N LYS A 28 -3.06 -20.57 -31.67
CA LYS A 28 -4.52 -20.62 -31.61
C LYS A 28 -4.89 -21.66 -30.56
N SER A 29 -5.18 -21.20 -29.35
CA SER A 29 -5.73 -22.02 -28.27
C SER A 29 -7.04 -22.61 -28.75
N GLN A 30 -7.01 -23.92 -29.02
CA GLN A 30 -8.20 -24.72 -29.19
C GLN A 30 -9.10 -24.47 -27.98
N ALA A 31 -10.28 -23.93 -28.26
CA ALA A 31 -11.28 -23.63 -27.26
C ALA A 31 -11.71 -24.92 -26.55
N SER A 32 -11.20 -25.16 -25.35
CA SER A 32 -11.72 -26.18 -24.44
C SER A 32 -13.23 -26.00 -24.25
N PRO A 33 -14.04 -27.08 -24.32
CA PRO A 33 -15.50 -27.02 -24.23
C PRO A 33 -16.05 -26.33 -22.98
N GLY A 34 -15.25 -26.23 -21.91
CA GLY A 34 -15.62 -25.60 -20.64
C GLY A 34 -15.69 -24.07 -20.65
N ARG A 35 -15.03 -23.36 -21.59
CA ARG A 35 -15.09 -21.88 -21.67
C ARG A 35 -16.41 -21.35 -22.25
N ARG A 36 -17.18 -22.17 -22.98
CA ARG A 36 -18.48 -21.74 -23.53
C ARG A 36 -19.58 -21.64 -22.46
N LEU A 37 -19.45 -22.35 -21.34
CA LEU A 37 -20.40 -22.26 -20.23
C LEU A 37 -20.16 -21.00 -19.37
N LEU A 38 -18.90 -20.62 -19.13
CA LEU A 38 -18.58 -19.39 -18.39
C LEU A 38 -18.79 -18.11 -19.22
N GLN A 39 -18.59 -18.14 -20.55
CA GLN A 39 -18.99 -17.00 -21.41
C GLN A 39 -20.51 -16.87 -21.58
N ARG A 40 -21.28 -17.97 -21.49
CA ARG A 40 -22.75 -17.89 -21.41
C ARG A 40 -23.20 -17.26 -20.09
N ALA A 41 -22.57 -17.60 -18.97
CA ALA A 41 -22.88 -17.00 -17.67
C ALA A 41 -22.50 -15.50 -17.60
N ALA A 42 -21.46 -15.07 -18.31
CA ALA A 42 -21.09 -13.65 -18.41
C ALA A 42 -22.03 -12.85 -19.34
N ALA A 43 -22.48 -13.44 -20.46
CA ALA A 43 -23.44 -12.80 -21.36
C ALA A 43 -24.86 -12.71 -20.78
N GLU A 44 -25.21 -13.56 -19.80
CA GLU A 44 -26.49 -13.49 -19.08
C GLU A 44 -26.53 -12.35 -18.04
N ARG A 45 -25.36 -11.87 -17.60
CA ARG A 45 -25.26 -10.76 -16.63
C ARG A 45 -25.46 -9.38 -17.27
N ASP A 46 -25.10 -9.21 -18.54
CA ASP A 46 -25.29 -7.94 -19.26
C ASP A 46 -26.69 -7.80 -19.89
N GLY A 47 -27.45 -8.89 -19.99
CA GLY A 47 -28.85 -8.89 -20.45
C GLY A 47 -29.88 -8.47 -19.40
N LEU A 48 -29.51 -8.33 -18.13
CA LEU A 48 -30.44 -8.06 -17.03
C LEU A 48 -30.74 -6.57 -16.79
N LEU A 49 -30.14 -5.66 -17.58
CA LEU A 49 -30.46 -4.23 -17.57
C LEU A 49 -31.43 -3.80 -18.69
N PHE A 50 -31.88 -4.71 -19.55
CA PHE A 50 -32.95 -4.43 -20.52
C PHE A 50 -34.02 -5.51 -20.48
N GLY A 51 -35.26 -5.07 -20.28
CA GLY A 51 -36.39 -5.92 -19.87
C GLY A 51 -36.56 -7.22 -20.65
N SER A 52 -36.77 -8.30 -19.90
CA SER A 52 -37.47 -9.48 -20.38
C SER A 52 -38.29 -10.12 -19.27
N LYS A 53 -39.57 -10.31 -19.57
CA LYS A 53 -40.53 -11.09 -18.78
C LYS A 53 -39.98 -12.49 -18.53
N VAL A 54 -39.68 -12.81 -17.28
CA VAL A 54 -39.50 -14.20 -16.83
C VAL A 54 -40.89 -14.77 -16.57
N THR A 55 -41.28 -15.74 -17.39
CA THR A 55 -42.46 -16.58 -17.14
C THR A 55 -41.96 -17.86 -16.48
N THR A 56 -41.94 -17.90 -15.15
CA THR A 56 -41.64 -19.13 -14.39
C THR A 56 -42.92 -19.83 -14.01
N LYS A 57 -43.06 -21.05 -14.53
CA LYS A 57 -44.08 -22.03 -14.15
C LYS A 57 -43.72 -22.53 -12.75
N GLY A 58 -44.55 -22.21 -11.76
CA GLY A 58 -44.56 -22.87 -10.45
C GLY A 58 -43.85 -22.08 -9.34
N GLY A 59 -44.65 -21.57 -8.40
CA GLY A 59 -44.20 -21.05 -7.11
C GLY A 59 -43.80 -19.57 -7.13
N SER A 60 -44.76 -18.68 -6.85
CA SER A 60 -44.49 -17.27 -6.56
C SER A 60 -43.70 -17.19 -5.26
N MET A 61 -42.39 -17.03 -5.36
CA MET A 61 -41.52 -16.72 -4.22
C MET A 61 -41.32 -15.20 -4.17
N ASP A 62 -41.61 -14.58 -3.03
CA ASP A 62 -41.61 -13.13 -2.89
C ASP A 62 -40.20 -12.56 -3.15
N PRO A 63 -40.08 -11.49 -3.96
CA PRO A 63 -38.79 -10.84 -4.25
C PRO A 63 -38.13 -10.24 -3.01
N ARG A 64 -38.89 -10.05 -1.91
CA ARG A 64 -38.36 -9.63 -0.61
C ARG A 64 -37.53 -10.72 0.06
N THR A 65 -37.89 -11.99 -0.10
CA THR A 65 -37.18 -13.13 0.49
C THR A 65 -35.84 -13.39 -0.22
N LEU A 66 -35.77 -13.14 -1.53
CA LEU A 66 -34.50 -13.20 -2.29
C LEU A 66 -33.53 -12.07 -1.92
N VAL A 67 -34.05 -10.87 -1.67
CA VAL A 67 -33.23 -9.73 -1.19
C VAL A 67 -32.74 -9.97 0.25
N GLU A 68 -33.54 -10.63 1.08
CA GLU A 68 -33.19 -10.98 2.46
C GLU A 68 -32.14 -12.11 2.53
N LEU A 69 -32.24 -13.12 1.68
CA LEU A 69 -31.24 -14.20 1.56
C LEU A 69 -29.90 -13.70 0.99
N VAL A 70 -29.92 -12.82 -0.01
CA VAL A 70 -28.69 -12.22 -0.57
C VAL A 70 -28.05 -11.21 0.39
N SER A 71 -28.84 -10.56 1.26
CA SER A 71 -28.32 -9.64 2.27
C SER A 71 -27.74 -10.36 3.50
N SER A 72 -28.11 -11.62 3.73
CA SER A 72 -27.69 -12.39 4.92
C SER A 72 -26.35 -13.10 4.76
N ASP A 73 -25.92 -13.42 3.53
CA ASP A 73 -24.71 -14.22 3.28
C ASP A 73 -23.41 -13.39 3.15
N SER A 74 -23.51 -12.06 3.02
CA SER A 74 -22.34 -11.16 2.88
C SER A 74 -21.87 -10.51 4.20
N LEU A 75 -22.46 -10.90 5.33
CA LEU A 75 -22.06 -10.43 6.67
C LEU A 75 -21.33 -11.55 7.43
N HIS A 76 -20.36 -12.18 6.77
CA HIS A 76 -19.30 -12.85 7.52
C HIS A 76 -18.55 -11.79 8.32
N SER A 77 -18.98 -11.57 9.57
CA SER A 77 -18.19 -10.92 10.61
C SER A 77 -16.88 -11.69 10.70
N VAL A 78 -15.86 -11.25 9.97
CA VAL A 78 -14.50 -11.76 10.08
C VAL A 78 -14.05 -11.42 11.51
N ALA A 79 -14.25 -12.37 12.42
CA ALA A 79 -13.84 -12.24 13.80
C ALA A 79 -12.34 -11.98 13.79
N SER A 80 -11.91 -10.88 14.43
CA SER A 80 -10.49 -10.53 14.48
C SER A 80 -9.70 -11.69 15.10
N PRO A 81 -8.55 -12.06 14.54
CA PRO A 81 -7.73 -13.14 15.08
C PRO A 81 -7.35 -12.84 16.54
N PRO A 82 -7.16 -13.88 17.38
CA PRO A 82 -6.84 -13.70 18.78
C PRO A 82 -5.57 -12.87 18.95
N LEU A 83 -5.53 -12.03 19.99
CA LEU A 83 -4.44 -11.07 20.26
C LEU A 83 -3.05 -11.70 20.17
N ALA A 84 -2.89 -12.93 20.65
CA ALA A 84 -1.63 -13.64 20.69
C ALA A 84 -0.98 -13.85 19.30
N VAL A 85 -1.78 -13.96 18.23
CA VAL A 85 -1.28 -14.28 16.88
C VAL A 85 -0.70 -13.04 16.19
N TRP A 86 -1.27 -11.86 16.43
CA TRP A 86 -0.87 -10.64 15.73
C TRP A 86 -0.02 -9.68 16.58
N ILE A 87 0.01 -9.85 17.91
CA ILE A 87 0.80 -8.98 18.78
C ILE A 87 2.31 -9.10 18.52
N GLY A 88 2.80 -10.30 18.18
CA GLY A 88 4.22 -10.53 17.88
C GLY A 88 4.70 -9.68 16.69
N PRO A 89 4.09 -9.82 15.50
CA PRO A 89 4.38 -8.97 14.36
C PRO A 89 4.19 -7.48 14.65
N ALA A 90 3.16 -7.10 15.43
CA ALA A 90 2.92 -5.71 15.80
C ALA A 90 4.04 -5.11 16.66
N LEU A 91 4.55 -5.86 17.64
CA LEU A 91 5.68 -5.42 18.47
C LEU A 91 6.98 -5.34 17.67
N LEU A 92 7.23 -6.30 16.78
CA LEU A 92 8.40 -6.25 15.89
C LEU A 92 8.32 -5.05 14.94
N CYS A 93 7.13 -4.74 14.43
CA CYS A 93 6.87 -3.55 13.64
C CYS A 93 7.13 -2.26 14.45
N ALA A 94 6.64 -2.19 15.69
CA ALA A 94 6.87 -1.06 16.58
C ALA A 94 8.38 -0.86 16.87
N LEU A 95 9.12 -1.96 17.07
CA LEU A 95 10.57 -1.93 17.26
C LEU A 95 11.29 -1.42 16.00
N ALA A 96 10.90 -1.90 14.82
CA ALA A 96 11.45 -1.43 13.55
C ALA A 96 11.18 0.07 13.33
N TYR A 97 9.97 0.54 13.66
CA TYR A 97 9.63 1.97 13.64
C TYR A 97 10.49 2.78 14.62
N ALA A 98 10.76 2.26 15.82
CA ALA A 98 11.63 2.93 16.78
C ALA A 98 13.06 3.11 16.21
N PHE A 99 13.62 2.08 15.58
CA PHE A 99 14.94 2.18 14.93
C PHE A 99 14.94 3.14 13.74
N TYR A 100 13.92 3.05 12.89
CA TYR A 100 13.71 3.97 11.77
C TYR A 100 13.78 5.43 12.22
N ASN A 101 13.08 5.78 13.29
CA ASN A 101 13.06 7.14 13.81
C ASN A 101 14.42 7.63 14.32
N ILE A 102 15.18 6.75 14.99
CA ILE A 102 16.56 7.06 15.45
C ILE A 102 17.47 7.33 14.25
N PHE A 103 17.38 6.50 13.20
CA PHE A 103 18.19 6.65 12.00
C PHE A 103 17.83 7.88 11.19
N ILE A 104 16.54 8.25 11.09
CA ILE A 104 16.14 9.52 10.47
C ILE A 104 16.77 10.70 11.20
N LYS A 105 16.70 10.75 12.53
CA LYS A 105 17.28 11.86 13.28
C LYS A 105 18.79 11.95 13.11
N LYS A 106 19.49 10.81 13.10
CA LYS A 106 20.95 10.77 12.87
C LYS A 106 21.31 11.13 11.42
N GLY A 107 20.52 10.68 10.44
CA GLY A 107 20.75 10.94 9.02
C GLY A 107 20.41 12.37 8.59
N SER A 108 19.39 12.99 9.20
CA SER A 108 18.94 14.35 8.84
C SER A 108 19.96 15.43 9.15
N ALA A 109 20.95 15.17 10.01
CA ALA A 109 22.03 16.10 10.30
C ALA A 109 23.06 16.20 9.15
N SER A 110 23.14 15.17 8.30
CA SER A 110 24.23 15.03 7.31
C SER A 110 23.76 15.07 5.86
N ILE A 111 22.44 14.98 5.61
CA ILE A 111 21.87 14.76 4.27
C ILE A 111 20.65 15.66 4.05
N HIS A 112 20.48 16.13 2.81
CA HIS A 112 19.28 16.87 2.40
C HIS A 112 18.00 16.02 2.58
N PRO A 113 16.92 16.52 3.19
CA PRO A 113 15.71 15.75 3.52
C PRO A 113 15.16 14.90 2.37
N ILE A 114 15.12 15.46 1.16
CA ILE A 114 14.64 14.75 -0.03
C ILE A 114 15.54 13.57 -0.40
N LEU A 115 16.87 13.73 -0.30
CA LEU A 115 17.82 12.67 -0.61
C LEU A 115 17.74 11.54 0.43
N GLY A 116 17.59 11.91 1.71
CA GLY A 116 17.35 10.95 2.79
C GLY A 116 16.11 10.10 2.52
N GLY A 117 15.00 10.73 2.14
CA GLY A 117 13.77 10.05 1.74
C GLY A 117 14.03 9.02 0.64
N VAL A 118 14.57 9.46 -0.51
CA VAL A 118 14.80 8.60 -1.68
C VAL A 118 15.64 7.38 -1.35
N VAL A 119 16.70 7.55 -0.54
CA VAL A 119 17.54 6.42 -0.10
C VAL A 119 16.73 5.43 0.72
N LEU A 120 15.88 5.88 1.64
CA LEU A 120 15.01 4.99 2.42
C LEU A 120 14.05 4.22 1.52
N GLN A 121 13.43 4.87 0.53
CA GLN A 121 12.53 4.17 -0.40
C GLN A 121 13.25 3.12 -1.23
N ILE A 122 14.49 3.36 -1.68
CA ILE A 122 15.28 2.37 -2.42
C ILE A 122 15.56 1.16 -1.53
N VAL A 123 15.99 1.39 -0.28
CA VAL A 123 16.25 0.29 0.67
C VAL A 123 14.98 -0.51 0.96
N ALA A 124 13.86 0.17 1.19
CA ALA A 124 12.56 -0.47 1.41
C ALA A 124 12.11 -1.29 0.19
N ALA A 125 12.28 -0.75 -1.02
CA ALA A 125 11.95 -1.45 -2.26
C ALA A 125 12.81 -2.70 -2.47
N LEU A 126 14.11 -2.64 -2.15
CA LEU A 126 15.00 -3.79 -2.22
C LEU A 126 14.61 -4.88 -1.21
N LEU A 127 14.35 -4.51 0.04
CA LEU A 127 13.91 -5.46 1.07
C LEU A 127 12.55 -6.08 0.72
N GLY A 128 11.59 -5.28 0.24
CA GLY A 128 10.29 -5.76 -0.21
C GLY A 128 10.39 -6.70 -1.41
N SER A 129 11.26 -6.37 -2.39
CA SER A 129 11.49 -7.21 -3.56
C SER A 129 12.16 -8.54 -3.18
N LEU A 130 13.11 -8.51 -2.24
CA LEU A 130 13.79 -9.71 -1.75
C LEU A 130 12.83 -10.63 -0.99
N LEU A 131 11.95 -10.05 -0.15
CA LEU A 131 10.90 -10.82 0.53
C LEU A 131 9.91 -11.42 -0.48
N LEU A 132 9.50 -10.65 -1.49
CA LEU A 132 8.63 -11.15 -2.55
C LEU A 132 9.30 -12.29 -3.34
N ALA A 133 10.58 -12.14 -3.69
CA ALA A 133 11.35 -13.19 -4.36
C ALA A 133 11.43 -14.46 -3.50
N TYR A 134 11.65 -14.33 -2.19
CA TYR A 134 11.66 -15.47 -1.27
C TYR A 134 10.32 -16.21 -1.25
N ILE A 135 9.20 -15.48 -1.18
CA ILE A 135 7.85 -16.06 -1.21
C ILE A 135 7.58 -16.76 -2.54
N VAL A 136 7.98 -16.16 -3.67
CA VAL A 136 7.83 -16.76 -5.00
C VAL A 136 8.63 -18.07 -5.10
N ILE A 137 9.84 -18.12 -4.52
CA ILE A 137 10.66 -19.34 -4.52
C ILE A 137 10.04 -20.43 -3.65
N GLN A 138 9.55 -20.12 -2.44
CA GLN A 138 8.86 -21.11 -1.59
C GLN A 138 7.58 -21.64 -2.24
N ASN A 139 6.75 -20.76 -2.78
CA ASN A 139 5.47 -21.14 -3.37
C ASN A 139 5.63 -21.84 -4.74
N SER A 140 6.83 -21.87 -5.31
CA SER A 140 7.08 -22.63 -6.55
C SER A 140 7.00 -24.14 -6.35
N GLU A 141 7.04 -24.63 -5.11
CA GLU A 141 6.90 -26.06 -4.77
C GLU A 141 5.43 -26.49 -4.59
N ASP A 142 4.51 -25.55 -4.31
CA ASP A 142 3.08 -25.79 -4.11
C ASP A 142 2.27 -25.22 -5.29
N GLU A 143 1.86 -26.08 -6.25
CA GLU A 143 1.12 -25.69 -7.47
C GLU A 143 -0.20 -24.93 -7.22
N GLU A 144 -0.72 -24.92 -5.99
CA GLU A 144 -1.97 -24.24 -5.61
C GLU A 144 -1.78 -22.77 -5.16
N ASN A 145 -0.57 -22.33 -4.81
CA ASN A 145 -0.32 -20.97 -4.31
C ASN A 145 0.04 -19.99 -5.45
N VAL A 146 -0.86 -19.84 -6.42
CA VAL A 146 -0.73 -18.82 -7.46
C VAL A 146 -0.89 -17.44 -6.81
N LEU A 147 0.16 -16.62 -6.88
CA LEU A 147 0.17 -15.24 -6.36
C LEU A 147 -1.00 -14.44 -6.97
N TYR A 148 -2.07 -14.26 -6.20
CA TYR A 148 -3.25 -13.54 -6.67
C TYR A 148 -2.94 -12.04 -6.75
N TRP A 149 -3.12 -11.44 -7.91
CA TRP A 149 -2.99 -10.00 -8.11
C TRP A 149 -4.26 -9.44 -8.75
N ASP A 150 -4.70 -8.29 -8.25
CA ASP A 150 -5.86 -7.57 -8.76
C ASP A 150 -5.50 -6.12 -9.12
N ALA A 151 -6.07 -5.63 -10.21
CA ALA A 151 -5.80 -4.28 -10.71
C ALA A 151 -6.38 -3.19 -9.80
N ALA A 152 -7.45 -3.45 -9.04
CA ALA A 152 -7.90 -2.50 -8.02
C ALA A 152 -6.92 -2.45 -6.85
N GLY A 153 -6.44 -3.61 -6.38
CA GLY A 153 -5.40 -3.71 -5.35
C GLY A 153 -4.13 -2.92 -5.70
N ILE A 154 -3.63 -3.04 -6.94
CA ILE A 154 -2.45 -2.29 -7.40
C ILE A 154 -2.68 -0.76 -7.34
N ARG A 155 -3.86 -0.28 -7.75
CA ARG A 155 -4.17 1.16 -7.71
C ARG A 155 -4.14 1.71 -6.28
N TRP A 156 -4.72 0.98 -5.33
CA TRP A 156 -4.68 1.35 -3.91
C TRP A 156 -3.27 1.29 -3.34
N ALA A 157 -2.48 0.27 -3.71
CA ALA A 157 -1.08 0.16 -3.31
C ALA A 157 -0.22 1.34 -3.80
N VAL A 158 -0.44 1.80 -5.04
CA VAL A 158 0.24 3.00 -5.58
C VAL A 158 -0.14 4.25 -4.79
N CYS A 159 -1.43 4.43 -4.47
CA CYS A 159 -1.88 5.57 -3.66
C CYS A 159 -1.29 5.53 -2.24
N ALA A 160 -1.26 4.36 -1.62
CA ALA A 160 -0.64 4.15 -0.31
C ALA A 160 0.86 4.45 -0.35
N GLY A 161 1.58 3.97 -1.37
CA GLY A 161 3.00 4.24 -1.56
C GLY A 161 3.29 5.74 -1.73
N ALA A 162 2.45 6.46 -2.48
CA ALA A 162 2.57 7.92 -2.62
C ALA A 162 2.36 8.64 -1.27
N ALA A 163 1.38 8.22 -0.48
CA ALA A 163 1.12 8.78 0.86
C ALA A 163 2.28 8.50 1.82
N VAL A 164 2.82 7.27 1.83
CA VAL A 164 3.98 6.89 2.64
C VAL A 164 5.20 7.73 2.25
N GLY A 165 5.52 7.83 0.95
CA GLY A 165 6.65 8.63 0.48
C GLY A 165 6.56 10.11 0.87
N ALA A 166 5.35 10.70 0.78
CA ALA A 166 5.11 12.06 1.25
C ALA A 166 5.34 12.18 2.77
N ALA A 167 4.85 11.23 3.57
CA ALA A 167 5.05 11.22 5.02
C ALA A 167 6.54 11.11 5.40
N GLU A 168 7.33 10.32 4.69
CA GLU A 168 8.77 10.18 4.95
C GLU A 168 9.52 11.48 4.64
N ILE A 169 9.23 12.14 3.52
CA ILE A 169 9.84 13.43 3.16
C ILE A 169 9.52 14.49 4.22
N LEU A 170 8.26 14.58 4.65
CA LEU A 170 7.84 15.49 5.72
C LEU A 170 8.54 15.15 7.05
N SER A 171 8.74 13.88 7.37
CA SER A 171 9.42 13.44 8.59
C SER A 171 10.90 13.84 8.61
N PHE A 172 11.60 13.74 7.47
CA PHE A 172 12.94 14.28 7.32
C PHE A 172 12.98 15.80 7.41
N PHE A 173 11.99 16.48 6.84
CA PHE A 173 11.87 17.93 6.93
C PHE A 173 11.73 18.38 8.38
N VAL A 174 10.79 17.80 9.15
CA VAL A 174 10.61 18.11 10.58
C VAL A 174 11.87 17.79 11.38
N SER A 175 12.56 16.69 11.07
CA SER A 175 13.82 16.33 11.74
C SER A 175 14.96 17.32 11.44
N SER A 176 14.94 17.95 10.26
CA SER A 176 15.89 19.00 9.86
C SER A 176 15.65 20.35 10.54
N LEU A 177 14.44 20.61 11.06
CA LEU A 177 14.12 21.83 11.83
C LEU A 177 14.76 21.86 13.23
N GLY A 178 15.61 20.89 13.58
CA GLY A 178 16.33 20.85 14.85
C GLY A 178 15.51 20.36 16.04
N VAL A 179 14.18 20.19 15.89
CA VAL A 179 13.28 19.72 16.96
C VAL A 179 13.76 18.39 17.56
N GLN A 180 13.70 18.26 18.89
CA GLN A 180 14.12 17.05 19.58
C GLN A 180 13.25 15.86 19.12
N ALA A 181 13.90 14.75 18.76
CA ALA A 181 13.22 13.58 18.23
C ALA A 181 12.18 13.02 19.21
N MET A 182 12.45 13.13 20.52
CA MET A 182 11.55 12.72 21.59
C MET A 182 10.20 13.45 21.57
N GLN A 183 10.13 14.66 20.97
CA GLN A 183 8.89 15.43 20.83
C GLN A 183 8.22 15.19 19.48
N SER A 184 8.99 15.22 18.38
CA SER A 184 8.42 15.09 17.03
C SER A 184 7.90 13.69 16.73
N ILE A 185 8.57 12.64 17.21
CA ILE A 185 8.22 11.24 16.89
C ILE A 185 6.85 10.86 17.47
N PRO A 186 6.59 11.02 18.79
CA PRO A 186 5.28 10.67 19.35
C PRO A 186 4.16 11.54 18.78
N THR A 187 4.46 12.78 18.42
CA THR A 187 3.50 13.69 17.78
C THR A 187 3.08 13.20 16.39
N ILE A 188 4.04 12.80 15.56
CA ILE A 188 3.74 12.30 14.20
C ILE A 188 3.03 10.95 14.26
N ILE A 189 3.57 9.98 15.01
CA ILE A 189 3.02 8.62 15.08
C ILE A 189 1.68 8.63 15.81
N GLY A 190 1.62 9.32 16.95
CA GLY A 190 0.39 9.41 17.71
C GLY A 190 -0.70 10.20 16.97
N GLY A 191 -0.32 11.27 16.28
CA GLY A 191 -1.23 12.04 15.43
C GLY A 191 -1.78 11.20 14.28
N SER A 192 -0.95 10.38 13.64
CA SER A 192 -1.39 9.50 12.56
C SER A 192 -2.35 8.41 13.04
N VAL A 193 -2.22 7.91 14.28
CA VAL A 193 -3.20 7.00 14.90
C VAL A 193 -4.56 7.68 15.06
N PHE A 194 -4.59 8.93 15.55
CA PHE A 194 -5.84 9.69 15.67
C PHE A 194 -6.52 9.89 14.31
N PHE A 195 -5.79 10.40 13.32
CA PHE A 195 -6.32 10.59 11.98
C PHE A 195 -6.73 9.26 11.33
N GLY A 196 -5.98 8.18 11.59
CA GLY A 196 -6.31 6.84 11.13
C GLY A 196 -7.63 6.33 11.69
N CYS A 197 -7.90 6.54 12.98
CA CYS A 197 -9.18 6.17 13.59
C CYS A 197 -10.35 7.01 13.03
N VAL A 198 -10.16 8.32 12.83
CA VAL A 198 -11.20 9.19 12.27
C VAL A 198 -11.49 8.83 10.81
N LEU A 199 -10.45 8.67 9.98
CA LEU A 199 -10.61 8.27 8.59
C LEU A 199 -11.14 6.84 8.46
N GLY A 200 -10.77 5.91 9.35
CA GLY A 200 -11.36 4.57 9.39
C GLY A 200 -12.85 4.60 9.70
N ALA A 201 -13.26 5.39 10.69
CA ALA A 201 -14.67 5.58 11.02
C ALA A 201 -15.46 6.25 9.88
N CYS A 202 -14.87 7.24 9.19
CA CYS A 202 -15.55 7.98 8.13
C CYS A 202 -15.53 7.30 6.75
N LEU A 203 -14.41 6.71 6.33
CA LEU A 203 -14.21 6.16 4.99
C LEU A 203 -14.48 4.65 4.92
N LEU A 204 -14.07 3.89 5.94
CA LEU A 204 -14.29 2.44 5.99
C LEU A 204 -15.59 2.07 6.71
N HIS A 205 -16.27 3.05 7.32
CA HIS A 205 -17.50 2.86 8.10
C HIS A 205 -17.32 1.85 9.26
N GLU A 206 -16.10 1.73 9.78
CA GLU A 206 -15.81 0.86 10.91
C GLU A 206 -16.35 1.47 12.21
N VAL A 207 -17.19 0.72 12.93
CA VAL A 207 -17.76 1.16 14.20
C VAL A 207 -16.79 0.89 15.36
N LEU A 208 -16.15 1.96 15.83
CA LEU A 208 -15.31 1.89 17.02
C LEU A 208 -16.18 1.98 18.28
N THR A 209 -16.01 1.03 19.21
CA THR A 209 -16.73 1.04 20.49
C THR A 209 -16.36 2.28 21.31
N PHE A 210 -17.24 2.68 22.26
CA PHE A 210 -16.97 3.81 23.16
C PHE A 210 -15.64 3.66 23.94
N ARG A 211 -15.26 2.41 24.27
CA ARG A 211 -13.96 2.09 24.89
C ARG A 211 -12.79 2.42 23.97
N GLY A 212 -12.92 2.14 22.66
CA GLY A 212 -11.90 2.48 21.67
C GLY A 212 -11.72 4.00 21.54
N TRP A 213 -12.82 4.75 21.46
CA TRP A 213 -12.77 6.21 21.43
C TRP A 213 -12.12 6.82 22.68
N PHE A 214 -12.38 6.26 23.85
CA PHE A 214 -11.70 6.67 25.08
C PHE A 214 -10.19 6.43 25.02
N GLY A 215 -9.75 5.30 24.44
CA GLY A 215 -8.33 5.03 24.20
C GLY A 215 -7.68 6.05 23.25
N VAL A 216 -8.36 6.38 22.14
CA VAL A 216 -7.91 7.41 21.19
C VAL A 216 -7.79 8.77 21.87
N PHE A 217 -8.76 9.15 22.69
CA PHE A 217 -8.70 10.39 23.49
C PHE A 217 -7.48 10.41 24.41
N LEU A 218 -7.20 9.31 25.12
CA LEU A 218 -6.05 9.21 26.02
C LEU A 218 -4.71 9.31 25.28
N ILE A 219 -4.65 8.74 24.07
CA ILE A 219 -3.50 8.89 23.16
C ILE A 219 -3.31 10.37 22.79
N CYS A 220 -4.38 11.09 22.40
CA CYS A 220 -4.30 12.52 22.08
C CYS A 220 -3.80 13.36 23.26
N VAL A 221 -4.29 13.08 24.48
CA VAL A 221 -3.82 13.75 25.69
C VAL A 221 -2.34 13.45 25.93
N GLY A 222 -1.93 12.19 25.83
CA GLY A 222 -0.53 11.78 25.98
C GLY A 222 0.41 12.47 24.99
N ILE A 223 0.03 12.54 23.71
CA ILE A 223 0.80 13.24 22.67
C ILE A 223 0.91 14.72 22.99
N THR A 224 -0.19 15.36 23.39
CA THR A 224 -0.20 16.79 23.72
C THR A 224 0.72 17.09 24.90
N LEU A 225 0.70 16.24 25.93
CA LEU A 225 1.60 16.35 27.07
C LEU A 225 3.07 16.23 26.65
N VAL A 226 3.41 15.26 25.80
CA VAL A 226 4.78 15.10 25.28
C VAL A 226 5.20 16.28 24.41
N GLY A 227 4.29 16.82 23.59
CA GLY A 227 4.57 17.97 22.73
C GLY A 227 4.71 19.30 23.48
N LEU A 228 4.13 19.41 24.69
CA LEU A 228 4.23 20.58 25.55
C LEU A 228 5.50 20.59 26.41
N GLU A 229 6.24 19.49 26.46
CA GLU A 229 7.49 19.41 27.22
C GLU A 229 8.46 20.47 26.67
N PRO A 230 8.89 21.46 27.48
CA PRO A 230 9.82 22.48 27.02
C PRO A 230 11.15 21.81 26.66
N ALA A 231 11.66 22.10 25.46
CA ALA A 231 13.02 21.70 25.10
C ALA A 231 13.97 22.41 26.07
N VAL A 232 14.61 21.66 26.97
CA VAL A 232 15.58 22.22 27.90
C VAL A 232 16.79 22.71 27.10
N GLU A 233 16.85 24.01 26.83
CA GLU A 233 18.02 24.71 26.30
C GLU A 233 19.15 24.67 27.34
N GLY A 234 19.88 23.55 27.48
CA GLY A 234 20.86 23.50 28.57
C GLY A 234 21.74 22.26 28.79
N ALA A 235 21.91 21.36 27.82
CA ALA A 235 22.93 20.31 27.96
C ALA A 235 23.76 20.19 26.68
N HIS A 236 25.03 20.55 26.83
CA HIS A 236 26.13 20.58 25.86
C HIS A 236 26.22 19.37 24.93
#